data_AF-A0A0N0NJW8-F1
#
_entry.id   AF-A0A0N0NJW8-F1
#
_cell.length_a   1.000
_cell.length_b   1.000
_cell.length_c   1.000
_cell.angle_alpha   90.00
_cell.angle_beta   90.00
_cell.angle_gamma   90.00
#
_symmetry.space_group_name_H-M   'P 1'
#
loop_
_entity.id
_entity.type
_entity.pdbx_description
1 polymer ?
#
loop_
_entity_poly.entity_id
_entity_poly.type
_entity_poly.pdbx_seq_one_letter_code
_entity_poly.pdbx_strand_id
1 'polypeptide(L)'
;MGNPMLSFCQLARSQIAANGNVTNILALRGVDLTLFFRERCMGDPHTVSTWACEWIKAWDFLSPVTQLAAIHYGASFMRWYILPCAQTYATLSPLLRPLKEQLNIPHPVSLDLVHLPVVRQALLAGAKSWIDRVTPDSQHFNWGRGSRAAIMNAVLEPGSRPVKTLKPEFVAQCDLVSNWTLHESVVDDYPDVPKEVRLHGDDADPARFEPETDGREDYRPPELTAWS
;
A
#
# COMPACT_ATOMS: atom_id res chain seq x y z
N MET A 1 19.67 2.94 12.89
CA MET A 1 19.22 2.34 11.61
C MET A 1 18.41 3.41 10.87
N GLY A 2 18.73 3.69 9.60
CA GLY A 2 18.02 4.72 8.82
C GLY A 2 16.59 4.27 8.47
N ASN A 3 15.69 5.23 8.26
CA ASN A 3 14.31 4.97 7.82
C ASN A 3 14.33 4.26 6.44
N PRO A 4 13.83 3.00 6.32
CA PRO A 4 13.88 2.21 5.08
C PRO A 4 13.23 2.87 3.87
N MET A 5 12.23 3.72 4.09
CA MET A 5 11.59 4.49 3.04
C MET A 5 12.52 5.59 2.52
N LEU A 6 13.23 6.29 3.42
CA LEU A 6 14.19 7.35 3.03
C LEU A 6 15.38 6.78 2.27
N SER A 7 15.93 5.64 2.70
CA SER A 7 17.03 4.98 1.98
C SER A 7 16.60 4.55 0.58
N PHE A 8 15.40 3.99 0.42
CA PHE A 8 14.85 3.67 -0.89
C PHE A 8 14.70 4.91 -1.77
N CYS A 9 14.17 6.02 -1.23
CA CYS A 9 14.03 7.26 -1.97
C CYS A 9 15.37 7.82 -2.47
N GLN A 10 16.38 7.81 -1.61
CA GLN A 10 17.73 8.25 -1.96
C GLN A 10 18.33 7.39 -3.08
N LEU A 11 18.17 6.08 -3.00
CA LEU A 11 18.61 5.15 -4.05
C LEU A 11 17.89 5.43 -5.38
N ALA A 12 16.56 5.52 -5.35
CA ALA A 12 15.76 5.77 -6.55
C ALA A 12 16.13 7.11 -7.21
N ARG A 13 16.28 8.19 -6.42
CA ARG A 13 16.73 9.49 -6.93
C ARG A 13 18.14 9.44 -7.52
N SER A 14 19.05 8.69 -6.90
CA SER A 14 20.41 8.50 -7.41
C SER A 14 20.41 7.75 -8.75
N GLN A 15 19.58 6.72 -8.89
CA GLN A 15 19.41 6.00 -10.15
C GLN A 15 18.83 6.89 -11.25
N ILE A 16 17.85 7.73 -10.93
CA ILE A 16 17.28 8.71 -11.87
C ILE A 16 18.35 9.72 -12.30
N ALA A 17 19.13 10.25 -11.36
CA ALA A 17 20.23 11.18 -11.67
C ALA A 17 21.32 10.54 -12.55
N ALA A 18 21.52 9.23 -12.44
CA ALA A 18 22.42 8.44 -13.28
C ALA A 18 21.80 8.02 -14.63
N ASN A 19 20.76 8.72 -15.11
CA ASN A 19 20.01 8.42 -16.34
C ASN A 19 19.31 7.04 -16.35
N GLY A 20 18.96 6.52 -15.17
CA GLY A 20 18.12 5.34 -15.05
C GLY A 20 16.73 5.56 -15.66
N ASN A 21 16.09 4.48 -16.12
CA ASN A 21 14.77 4.56 -16.72
C ASN A 21 13.71 4.92 -15.65
N VAL A 22 13.33 6.20 -15.63
CA VAL A 22 12.34 6.77 -14.70
C VAL A 22 11.02 6.00 -14.72
N THR A 23 10.55 5.59 -15.91
CA THR A 23 9.29 4.86 -16.08
C THR A 23 9.29 3.55 -15.29
N ASN A 24 10.44 2.85 -15.29
CA ASN A 24 10.61 1.57 -14.60
C ASN A 24 10.80 1.79 -13.09
N ILE A 25 11.68 2.72 -12.70
CA ILE A 25 11.98 3.02 -11.28
C ILE A 25 10.69 3.43 -10.55
N LEU A 26 9.90 4.31 -11.16
CA LEU A 26 8.68 4.89 -10.60
C LEU A 26 7.41 4.05 -10.85
N ALA A 27 7.54 2.92 -11.55
CA ALA A 27 6.42 2.05 -11.93
C ALA A 27 5.26 2.83 -12.58
N LEU A 28 5.55 3.68 -13.58
CA LEU A 28 4.54 4.58 -14.16
C LEU A 28 3.52 3.84 -15.04
N ARG A 29 3.82 2.62 -15.49
CA ARG A 29 2.93 1.80 -16.33
C ARG A 29 1.97 0.91 -15.53
N GLY A 30 2.14 0.86 -14.21
CA GLY A 30 1.36 0.00 -13.33
C GLY A 30 2.23 -0.59 -12.23
N VAL A 31 1.58 -1.08 -11.18
CA VAL A 31 2.27 -1.75 -10.06
C VAL A 31 2.38 -3.24 -10.36
N ASP A 32 3.61 -3.74 -10.39
CA ASP A 32 3.89 -5.17 -10.51
C ASP A 32 3.82 -5.82 -9.11
N LEU A 33 2.88 -6.74 -8.94
CA LEU A 33 2.61 -7.44 -7.68
C LEU A 33 3.45 -8.70 -7.50
N THR A 34 4.41 -8.99 -8.38
CA THR A 34 5.18 -10.24 -8.32
C THR A 34 5.84 -10.45 -6.95
N LEU A 35 6.49 -9.41 -6.39
CA LEU A 35 7.11 -9.52 -5.05
C LEU A 35 6.12 -9.58 -3.90
N PHE A 36 4.84 -9.28 -4.11
CA PHE A 36 3.84 -9.53 -3.07
C PHE A 36 3.63 -11.04 -2.87
N PHE A 37 3.71 -11.83 -3.95
CA PHE A 37 3.46 -13.28 -3.94
C PHE A 37 4.68 -14.17 -3.74
N ARG A 38 5.90 -13.61 -3.74
CA ARG A 38 7.13 -14.37 -3.51
C ARG A 38 8.19 -13.54 -2.81
N GLU A 39 9.21 -14.21 -2.29
CA GLU A 39 10.37 -13.53 -1.73
C GLU A 39 11.26 -12.89 -2.79
N ARG A 40 12.00 -11.86 -2.35
CA ARG A 40 13.00 -11.19 -3.18
C ARG A 40 14.14 -12.16 -3.48
N CYS A 41 14.60 -12.13 -4.72
CA CYS A 41 15.75 -12.86 -5.23
C CYS A 41 16.84 -11.89 -5.69
N MET A 42 18.07 -12.41 -5.79
CA MET A 42 19.18 -11.65 -6.37
C MET A 42 18.85 -11.26 -7.82
N GLY A 43 18.96 -9.98 -8.14
CA GLY A 43 18.63 -9.44 -9.47
C GLY A 43 17.23 -8.84 -9.60
N ASP A 44 16.36 -8.99 -8.60
CA ASP A 44 15.11 -8.24 -8.58
C ASP A 44 15.38 -6.73 -8.56
N PRO A 45 14.69 -5.94 -9.40
CA PRO A 45 14.95 -4.52 -9.48
C PRO A 45 14.51 -3.80 -8.20
N HIS A 46 15.04 -2.61 -7.98
CA HIS A 46 14.58 -1.71 -6.92
C HIS A 46 13.66 -0.66 -7.54
N THR A 47 12.37 -0.97 -7.62
CA THR A 47 11.32 -0.09 -8.15
C THR A 47 10.27 0.20 -7.09
N VAL A 48 9.45 1.23 -7.32
CA VAL A 48 8.29 1.57 -6.47
C VAL A 48 7.38 0.35 -6.27
N SER A 49 7.18 -0.48 -7.30
CA SER A 49 6.40 -1.72 -7.18
C SER A 49 6.99 -2.67 -6.13
N THR A 50 8.31 -2.90 -6.22
CA THR A 50 8.98 -3.82 -5.29
C THR A 50 8.98 -3.30 -3.86
N TRP A 51 9.21 -1.99 -3.67
CA TRP A 51 9.13 -1.36 -2.36
C TRP A 51 7.74 -1.50 -1.75
N ALA A 52 6.68 -1.21 -2.52
CA ALA A 52 5.32 -1.26 -1.99
C ALA A 52 4.91 -2.68 -1.59
N CYS A 53 5.28 -3.67 -2.39
CA CYS A 53 5.03 -5.08 -2.09
C CYS A 53 5.75 -5.54 -0.80
N GLU A 54 7.02 -5.16 -0.62
CA GLU A 54 7.77 -5.54 0.57
C GLU A 54 7.33 -4.77 1.81
N TRP A 55 7.03 -3.47 1.66
CA TRP A 55 6.53 -2.65 2.74
C TRP A 55 5.25 -3.22 3.33
N ILE A 56 4.30 -3.67 2.49
CA ILE A 56 3.04 -4.20 3.01
C ILE A 56 3.17 -5.58 3.65
N LYS A 57 4.18 -6.38 3.27
CA LYS A 57 4.43 -7.69 3.91
C LYS A 57 4.75 -7.57 5.40
N ALA A 58 5.22 -6.42 5.86
CA ALA A 58 5.40 -6.14 7.29
C ALA A 58 4.06 -5.99 8.05
N TRP A 59 2.93 -5.96 7.34
CA TRP A 59 1.57 -5.82 7.85
C TRP A 59 0.76 -7.05 7.45
N ASP A 60 1.32 -8.24 7.72
CA ASP A 60 0.73 -9.55 7.41
C ASP A 60 -0.60 -9.82 8.13
N PHE A 61 -0.85 -9.05 9.18
CA PHE A 61 -2.06 -9.09 9.99
C PHE A 61 -3.26 -8.37 9.34
N LEU A 62 -3.05 -7.59 8.28
CA LEU A 62 -4.14 -6.97 7.51
C LEU A 62 -4.77 -7.98 6.54
N SER A 63 -6.06 -7.82 6.24
CA SER A 63 -6.73 -8.65 5.24
C SER A 63 -6.03 -8.53 3.87
N PRO A 64 -5.99 -9.59 3.03
CA PRO A 64 -5.34 -9.55 1.72
C PRO A 64 -5.87 -8.43 0.81
N VAL A 65 -7.17 -8.12 0.86
CA VAL A 65 -7.75 -7.02 0.08
C VAL A 65 -7.27 -5.65 0.58
N THR A 66 -7.17 -5.47 1.90
CA THR A 66 -6.61 -4.24 2.51
C THR A 66 -5.13 -4.10 2.15
N GLN A 67 -4.36 -5.19 2.15
CA GLN A 67 -2.95 -5.17 1.72
C GLN A 67 -2.79 -4.73 0.26
N LEU A 68 -3.63 -5.25 -0.65
CA LEU A 68 -3.60 -4.84 -2.06
C LEU A 68 -3.95 -3.36 -2.24
N ALA A 69 -4.92 -2.84 -1.48
CA ALA A 69 -5.23 -1.42 -1.45
C ALA A 69 -4.07 -0.57 -0.89
N ALA A 70 -3.42 -1.05 0.18
CA ALA A 70 -2.25 -0.39 0.76
C ALA A 70 -1.05 -0.37 -0.21
N ILE A 71 -0.83 -1.43 -1.00
CA ILE A 71 0.17 -1.43 -2.09
C ILE A 71 -0.11 -0.30 -3.07
N HIS A 72 -1.37 -0.12 -3.49
CA HIS A 72 -1.74 0.98 -4.38
C HIS A 72 -1.38 2.34 -3.78
N TYR A 73 -1.75 2.57 -2.52
CA TYR A 73 -1.44 3.81 -1.81
C TYR A 73 0.06 4.05 -1.67
N GLY A 74 0.78 3.08 -1.12
CA GLY A 74 2.23 3.16 -0.96
C GLY A 74 2.96 3.41 -2.28
N ALA A 75 2.56 2.72 -3.35
CA ALA A 75 3.15 2.94 -4.67
C ALA A 75 2.85 4.33 -5.23
N SER A 76 1.60 4.79 -5.15
CA SER A 76 1.21 6.13 -5.63
C SER A 76 1.91 7.24 -4.86
N PHE A 77 2.03 7.10 -3.53
CA PHE A 77 2.75 8.04 -2.67
C PHE A 77 4.24 8.06 -3.00
N MET A 78 4.90 6.90 -2.99
CA MET A 78 6.35 6.83 -3.20
C MET A 78 6.77 7.34 -4.58
N ARG A 79 5.95 7.10 -5.61
CA ARG A 79 6.18 7.67 -6.93
C ARG A 79 6.25 9.20 -6.89
N TRP A 80 5.28 9.84 -6.24
CA TRP A 80 5.27 11.28 -6.07
C TRP A 80 6.38 11.77 -5.14
N TYR A 81 6.62 11.07 -4.03
CA TYR A 81 7.62 11.45 -3.05
C TYR A 81 9.05 11.37 -3.61
N ILE A 82 9.35 10.40 -4.48
CA ILE A 82 10.66 10.30 -5.15
C ILE A 82 10.88 11.44 -6.14
N LEU A 83 9.88 11.71 -6.99
CA LEU A 83 9.94 12.75 -8.02
C LEU A 83 8.69 13.65 -7.95
N PRO A 84 8.65 14.66 -7.06
CA PRO A 84 7.49 15.52 -6.91
C PRO A 84 7.33 16.46 -8.11
N CYS A 85 6.34 16.19 -8.96
CA CYS A 85 5.98 17.06 -10.09
C CYS A 85 4.49 16.92 -10.42
N ALA A 86 3.97 17.76 -11.31
CA ALA A 86 2.57 17.73 -11.70
C ALA A 86 2.13 16.36 -12.24
N GLN A 87 2.99 15.68 -13.00
CA GLN A 87 2.72 14.36 -13.56
C GLN A 87 2.59 13.28 -12.48
N THR A 88 3.53 13.20 -11.55
CA THR A 88 3.48 12.19 -10.47
C THR A 88 2.39 12.52 -9.46
N TYR A 89 2.12 13.79 -9.19
CA TYR A 89 1.00 14.25 -8.37
C TYR A 89 -0.36 13.82 -8.96
N ALA A 90 -0.52 13.90 -10.29
CA ALA A 90 -1.74 13.46 -10.96
C ALA A 90 -2.01 11.95 -10.79
N THR A 91 -0.97 11.15 -10.52
CA THR A 91 -1.10 9.71 -10.25
C THR A 91 -1.26 9.36 -8.76
N LEU A 92 -1.17 10.35 -7.87
CA LEU A 92 -1.36 10.15 -6.44
C LEU A 92 -2.84 9.85 -6.18
N SER A 93 -3.10 8.84 -5.33
CA SER A 93 -4.46 8.57 -4.86
C SER A 93 -5.08 9.87 -4.31
N PRO A 94 -6.34 10.21 -4.67
CA PRO A 94 -7.02 11.38 -4.13
C PRO A 94 -7.04 11.42 -2.60
N LEU A 95 -7.15 10.25 -1.96
CA LEU A 95 -7.18 10.11 -0.51
C LEU A 95 -5.83 10.44 0.14
N LEU A 96 -4.72 10.25 -0.59
CA LEU A 96 -3.35 10.55 -0.14
C LEU A 96 -2.87 11.97 -0.46
N ARG A 97 -3.62 12.77 -1.23
CA ARG A 97 -3.19 14.14 -1.54
C ARG A 97 -2.93 14.94 -0.26
N PRO A 98 -1.86 15.75 -0.19
CA PRO A 98 -1.55 16.51 1.01
C PRO A 98 -2.69 17.46 1.38
N LEU A 99 -3.03 17.49 2.66
CA LEU A 99 -3.89 18.51 3.25
C LEU A 99 -3.16 19.87 3.27
N LYS A 100 -3.91 20.97 3.36
CA LYS A 100 -3.31 22.31 3.44
C LYS A 100 -2.44 22.47 4.69
N GLU A 101 -2.87 21.85 5.78
CA GLU A 101 -2.21 21.85 7.07
C GLU A 101 -0.87 21.09 7.01
N GLN A 102 -0.79 20.00 6.24
CA GLN A 102 0.46 19.25 6.04
C GLN A 102 1.54 20.09 5.36
N LEU A 103 1.17 21.13 4.61
CA LEU A 103 2.16 22.02 3.98
C LEU A 103 2.83 22.97 4.98
N ASN A 104 2.26 23.15 6.17
CA ASN A 104 2.67 24.17 7.13
C ASN A 104 3.07 23.62 8.50
N ILE A 105 2.64 22.41 8.85
CA ILE A 105 2.90 21.78 10.13
C ILE A 105 4.01 20.73 9.95
N PRO A 106 5.16 20.82 10.64
CA PRO A 106 6.16 19.76 10.63
C PRO A 106 5.59 18.44 11.17
N HIS A 107 5.77 17.34 10.44
CA HIS A 107 5.26 16.02 10.82
C HIS A 107 6.17 14.90 10.29
N PRO A 108 6.11 13.68 10.86
CA PRO A 108 6.82 12.54 10.31
C PRO A 108 6.17 12.07 9.01
N VAL A 109 6.99 11.65 8.05
CA VAL A 109 6.52 11.16 6.73
C VAL A 109 5.61 9.93 6.81
N SER A 110 5.62 9.18 7.91
CA SER A 110 4.67 8.09 8.13
C SER A 110 3.22 8.58 8.21
N LEU A 111 2.99 9.84 8.61
CA LEU A 111 1.66 10.47 8.59
C LEU A 111 1.15 10.59 7.15
N ASP A 112 2.02 10.92 6.19
CA ASP A 112 1.63 11.09 4.80
C ASP A 112 1.11 9.81 4.14
N LEU A 113 1.53 8.65 4.65
CA LEU A 113 1.10 7.33 4.20
C LEU A 113 -0.28 6.91 4.75
N VAL A 114 -0.84 7.66 5.71
CA VAL A 114 -2.20 7.41 6.20
C VAL A 114 -3.18 7.87 5.15
N HIS A 115 -3.82 6.92 4.48
CA HIS A 115 -4.69 7.22 3.34
C HIS A 115 -5.97 7.98 3.71
N LEU A 116 -6.43 7.96 4.97
CA LEU A 116 -7.65 8.69 5.36
C LEU A 116 -7.36 10.14 5.75
N PRO A 117 -7.91 11.14 5.02
CA PRO A 117 -7.74 12.57 5.33
C PRO A 117 -8.08 12.94 6.78
N VAL A 118 -9.22 12.49 7.29
CA VAL A 118 -9.68 12.81 8.65
C VAL A 118 -8.72 12.31 9.74
N VAL A 119 -8.11 11.14 9.54
CA VAL A 119 -7.11 10.60 10.47
C VAL A 119 -5.85 11.47 10.42
N ARG A 120 -5.38 11.84 9.22
CA ARG A 120 -4.23 12.75 9.07
C ARG A 120 -4.48 14.11 9.73
N GLN A 121 -5.67 14.67 9.59
CA GLN A 121 -6.04 15.94 10.22
C GLN A 121 -5.95 15.84 11.75
N ALA A 122 -6.47 14.77 12.34
CA ALA A 122 -6.39 14.54 13.78
C ALA A 122 -4.94 14.34 14.26
N LEU A 123 -4.11 13.62 13.49
CA LEU A 123 -2.67 13.47 13.79
C LEU A 123 -1.94 14.82 13.79
N LEU A 124 -2.24 15.69 12.84
CA LEU A 124 -1.68 17.05 12.78
C LEU A 124 -2.14 17.92 13.95
N ALA A 125 -3.32 17.64 14.50
CA ALA A 125 -3.85 18.29 15.71
C ALA A 125 -3.27 17.72 17.01
N GLY A 126 -2.36 16.75 16.94
CA GLY A 126 -1.69 16.16 18.11
C GLY A 126 -2.33 14.89 18.65
N ALA A 127 -3.19 14.22 17.87
CA ALA A 127 -3.66 12.87 18.21
C ALA A 127 -2.49 11.88 18.33
N LYS A 128 -2.74 10.77 19.04
CA LYS A 128 -1.75 9.68 19.19
C LYS A 128 -1.37 9.11 17.83
N SER A 129 -0.23 8.44 17.74
CA SER A 129 0.25 7.87 16.48
C SER A 129 -0.74 6.86 15.89
N TRP A 130 -1.03 6.98 14.59
CA TRP A 130 -1.91 6.03 13.88
C TRP A 130 -1.31 4.64 13.82
N ILE A 131 0.01 4.53 13.63
CA ILE A 131 0.69 3.23 13.52
C ILE A 131 0.49 2.36 14.76
N ASP A 132 0.39 2.98 15.94
CA ASP A 132 0.19 2.28 17.22
C ASP A 132 -1.25 1.78 17.38
N ARG A 133 -2.17 2.25 16.53
CA ARG A 133 -3.58 1.86 16.51
C ARG A 133 -3.96 0.94 15.36
N VAL A 134 -3.04 0.70 14.42
CA VAL A 134 -3.32 -0.23 13.34
C VAL A 134 -3.24 -1.67 13.85
N THR A 135 -4.40 -2.29 13.98
CA THR A 135 -4.62 -3.70 14.28
C THR A 135 -5.27 -4.39 13.05
N PRO A 136 -5.40 -5.72 13.03
CA PRO A 136 -6.15 -6.42 11.98
C PRO A 136 -7.52 -5.81 11.68
N ASP A 137 -8.20 -5.38 12.73
CA ASP A 137 -9.58 -4.90 12.65
C ASP A 137 -9.68 -3.38 12.58
N SER A 138 -8.59 -2.65 12.79
CA SER A 138 -8.60 -1.18 12.86
C SER A 138 -9.15 -0.50 11.61
N GLN A 139 -8.94 -1.10 10.44
CA GLN A 139 -9.34 -0.56 9.14
C GLN A 139 -9.70 -1.69 8.17
N HIS A 140 -10.74 -1.48 7.38
CA HIS A 140 -11.16 -2.45 6.38
C HIS A 140 -11.49 -1.79 5.04
N PHE A 141 -10.96 -2.38 3.97
CA PHE A 141 -11.36 -2.04 2.61
C PHE A 141 -12.51 -2.96 2.17
N ASN A 142 -13.70 -2.38 1.99
CA ASN A 142 -14.95 -3.10 1.75
C ASN A 142 -15.06 -3.62 0.30
N TRP A 143 -14.23 -4.60 -0.04
CA TRP A 143 -14.21 -5.28 -1.33
C TRP A 143 -14.81 -6.68 -1.23
N GLY A 144 -16.13 -6.79 -1.42
CA GLY A 144 -16.87 -8.05 -1.29
C GLY A 144 -16.67 -9.08 -2.40
N ARG A 145 -15.60 -9.02 -3.19
CA ARG A 145 -15.32 -9.95 -4.30
C ARG A 145 -14.05 -10.80 -4.10
N GLY A 146 -13.42 -10.67 -2.93
CA GLY A 146 -12.18 -11.37 -2.59
C GLY A 146 -10.94 -10.84 -3.32
N SER A 147 -9.77 -11.22 -2.80
CA SER A 147 -8.47 -10.69 -3.26
C SER A 147 -8.13 -11.07 -4.71
N ARG A 148 -8.50 -12.27 -5.16
CA ARG A 148 -8.26 -12.73 -6.54
C ARG A 148 -8.97 -11.85 -7.57
N ALA A 149 -10.18 -11.38 -7.25
CA ALA A 149 -10.94 -10.52 -8.15
C ALA A 149 -10.33 -9.12 -8.33
N ALA A 150 -9.44 -8.71 -7.42
CA ALA A 150 -8.70 -7.45 -7.49
C ALA A 150 -7.51 -7.48 -8.46
N ILE A 151 -7.09 -8.67 -8.91
CA ILE A 151 -5.84 -8.87 -9.65
C ILE A 151 -6.13 -9.23 -11.10
N MET A 152 -5.28 -8.78 -12.00
CA MET A 152 -5.23 -9.20 -13.40
C MET A 152 -3.80 -9.48 -13.85
N ASN A 153 -3.64 -10.25 -14.92
CA ASN A 153 -2.37 -10.35 -15.62
C ASN A 153 -2.31 -9.27 -16.70
N ALA A 154 -1.21 -8.52 -16.76
CA ALA A 154 -1.01 -7.46 -17.74
C ALA A 154 0.44 -7.41 -18.21
N VAL A 155 0.62 -7.01 -19.47
CA VAL A 155 1.95 -6.68 -20.01
C VAL A 155 2.19 -5.20 -19.73
N LEU A 156 3.02 -4.90 -18.73
CA LEU A 156 3.34 -3.52 -18.36
C LEU A 156 4.38 -2.90 -19.31
N GLU A 157 5.26 -3.71 -19.87
CA GLU A 157 6.32 -3.31 -20.81
C GLU A 157 6.13 -3.99 -22.16
N PRO A 158 6.13 -3.26 -23.29
CA PRO A 158 6.04 -3.87 -24.61
C PRO A 158 7.10 -4.96 -24.81
N GLY A 159 6.67 -6.16 -25.21
CA GLY A 159 7.56 -7.30 -25.43
C GLY A 159 7.96 -8.08 -24.17
N SER A 160 7.48 -7.69 -22.98
CA SER A 160 7.71 -8.44 -21.75
C SER A 160 6.64 -9.49 -21.47
N ARG A 161 6.95 -10.40 -20.54
CA ARG A 161 5.97 -11.38 -20.04
C ARG A 161 4.88 -10.68 -19.23
N PRO A 162 3.64 -11.19 -19.24
CA PRO A 162 2.59 -10.70 -18.36
C PRO A 162 2.99 -10.85 -16.89
N VAL A 163 2.64 -9.86 -16.07
CA VAL A 163 2.82 -9.87 -14.61
C VAL A 163 1.48 -9.63 -13.92
N LYS A 164 1.40 -9.97 -12.63
CA LYS A 164 0.21 -9.68 -11.82
C LYS A 164 0.17 -8.19 -11.48
N THR A 165 -0.96 -7.54 -11.71
CA THR A 165 -1.20 -6.13 -11.37
C THR A 165 -2.61 -5.94 -10.81
N LEU A 166 -2.88 -4.78 -10.23
CA LEU A 166 -4.22 -4.42 -9.73
C LEU A 166 -5.13 -4.07 -10.91
N LYS A 167 -6.39 -4.51 -10.84
CA LYS A 167 -7.39 -4.09 -11.81
C LYS A 167 -7.72 -2.60 -11.65
N PRO A 168 -7.97 -1.88 -12.75
CA PRO A 168 -8.40 -0.48 -12.69
C PRO A 168 -9.67 -0.27 -11.85
N GLU A 169 -10.63 -1.20 -11.93
CA GLU A 169 -11.86 -1.15 -11.13
C GLU A 169 -11.60 -1.26 -9.62
N PHE A 170 -10.63 -2.08 -9.21
CA PHE A 170 -10.25 -2.21 -7.79
C PHE A 170 -9.62 -0.91 -7.29
N VAL A 171 -8.66 -0.36 -8.06
CA VAL A 171 -8.00 0.92 -7.76
C VAL A 171 -9.02 2.05 -7.62
N ALA A 172 -9.96 2.15 -8.57
CA ALA A 172 -11.01 3.17 -8.52
C ALA A 172 -11.89 3.05 -7.27
N GLN A 173 -12.12 1.83 -6.76
CA GLN A 173 -12.88 1.62 -5.53
C GLN A 173 -12.05 1.93 -4.27
N CYS A 174 -10.73 1.71 -4.28
CA CYS A 174 -9.85 2.12 -3.18
C CYS A 174 -9.94 3.63 -2.94
N ASP A 175 -10.00 4.42 -4.00
CA ASP A 175 -9.98 5.89 -3.90
C ASP A 175 -11.31 6.50 -3.40
N LEU A 176 -12.30 5.68 -3.07
CA LEU A 176 -13.57 6.12 -2.49
C LEU A 176 -13.55 5.93 -0.97
N VAL A 177 -13.57 7.03 -0.22
CA VAL A 177 -13.65 7.00 1.25
C VAL A 177 -14.83 6.19 1.77
N SER A 178 -15.95 6.15 1.02
CA SER A 178 -17.13 5.36 1.39
C SER A 178 -16.86 3.85 1.43
N ASN A 179 -15.82 3.36 0.76
CA ASN A 179 -15.43 1.96 0.78
C ASN A 179 -14.47 1.59 1.92
N TRP A 180 -14.15 2.54 2.78
CA TRP A 180 -13.36 2.31 3.98
C TRP A 180 -14.24 2.33 5.21
N THR A 181 -13.93 1.44 6.14
CA THR A 181 -14.44 1.49 7.50
C THR A 181 -13.28 1.46 8.48
N LEU A 182 -13.47 2.12 9.62
CA LEU A 182 -12.56 2.04 10.76
C LEU A 182 -13.25 1.39 11.95
N HIS A 183 -12.49 0.71 12.80
CA HIS A 183 -13.05 0.13 14.02
C HIS A 183 -13.55 1.24 14.96
N GLU A 184 -14.67 1.02 15.65
CA GLU A 184 -15.24 2.03 16.56
C GLU A 184 -14.29 2.43 17.71
N SER A 185 -13.37 1.55 18.10
CA SER A 185 -12.36 1.83 19.13
C SER A 185 -11.39 2.96 18.75
N VAL A 186 -11.31 3.36 17.47
CA VAL A 186 -10.45 4.48 17.07
C VAL A 186 -11.05 5.82 17.52
N VAL A 187 -12.35 5.90 17.80
CA VAL A 187 -13.03 7.16 18.16
C VAL A 187 -12.44 7.78 19.43
N ASP A 188 -11.94 6.96 20.36
CA ASP A 188 -11.33 7.42 21.61
C ASP A 188 -10.12 8.33 21.39
N ASP A 189 -9.33 8.07 20.34
CA ASP A 189 -8.18 8.91 19.98
C ASP A 189 -8.49 9.88 18.81
N TYR A 190 -9.55 9.60 18.04
CA TYR A 190 -9.88 10.30 16.81
C TYR A 190 -11.38 10.66 16.75
N PRO A 191 -11.86 11.59 17.60
CA PRO A 191 -13.30 11.84 17.78
C PRO A 191 -14.01 12.41 16.55
N ASP A 192 -13.27 13.00 15.59
CA ASP A 192 -13.84 13.56 14.37
C ASP A 192 -13.99 12.56 13.22
N VAL A 193 -13.35 11.37 13.31
CA VAL A 193 -13.43 10.30 12.30
C VAL A 193 -14.86 9.91 11.89
N PRO A 194 -15.84 9.76 12.81
CA PRO A 194 -17.18 9.30 12.45
C PRO A 194 -17.95 10.24 11.52
N LYS A 195 -17.47 11.49 11.35
CA LYS A 195 -18.08 12.47 10.45
C LYS A 195 -17.80 12.17 8.98
N GLU A 196 -16.71 11.46 8.69
CA GLU A 196 -16.21 11.28 7.32
C GLU A 196 -16.02 9.82 6.90
N VAL A 197 -15.82 8.92 7.86
CA VAL A 197 -15.56 7.50 7.59
C VAL A 197 -16.55 6.65 8.39
N ARG A 198 -17.07 5.61 7.73
CA ARG A 198 -17.98 4.67 8.39
C ARG A 198 -17.25 3.87 9.46
N LEU A 199 -17.95 3.54 10.54
CA LEU A 199 -17.40 2.68 11.60
C LEU A 199 -17.93 1.25 11.48
N HIS A 200 -17.14 0.31 11.99
CA HIS A 200 -17.57 -1.06 12.26
C HIS A 200 -17.21 -1.45 13.71
N GLY A 201 -17.99 -2.35 14.31
CA GLY A 201 -17.73 -2.88 15.66
C GLY A 201 -17.13 -4.29 15.62
N ASP A 202 -17.03 -4.94 16.78
CA ASP A 202 -16.43 -6.27 16.96
C ASP A 202 -17.16 -7.38 16.16
N ASP A 203 -18.46 -7.21 15.91
CA ASP A 203 -19.30 -8.18 15.17
C ASP A 203 -19.10 -8.12 13.64
N ALA A 204 -18.22 -7.24 13.16
CA ALA A 204 -17.78 -7.23 11.76
C ALA A 204 -16.86 -8.44 11.53
N ASP A 205 -17.46 -9.63 11.45
CA ASP A 205 -16.76 -10.90 11.27
C ASP A 205 -15.77 -10.80 10.08
N PRO A 206 -14.44 -10.84 10.31
CA PRO A 206 -13.47 -10.84 9.23
C PRO A 206 -13.61 -12.07 8.32
N ALA A 207 -14.26 -13.14 8.82
CA ALA A 207 -14.58 -14.37 8.08
C ALA A 207 -15.92 -14.32 7.31
N ARG A 208 -16.77 -13.30 7.49
CA ARG A 208 -17.96 -13.11 6.60
C ARG A 208 -17.58 -12.75 5.17
N PHE A 209 -16.31 -12.46 4.91
CA PHE A 209 -15.84 -11.97 3.61
C PHE A 209 -14.87 -12.87 2.84
N GLU A 210 -14.41 -14.01 3.37
CA GLU A 210 -13.91 -15.13 2.54
C GLU A 210 -14.15 -16.48 3.26
N PRO A 211 -14.63 -17.50 2.52
CA PRO A 211 -13.70 -18.59 2.27
C PRO A 211 -13.74 -19.09 0.83
N GLU A 212 -12.56 -19.21 0.21
CA GLU A 212 -12.24 -20.43 -0.54
C GLU A 212 -10.73 -20.67 -0.44
N THR A 213 -10.39 -21.61 0.43
CA THR A 213 -9.12 -22.33 0.39
C THR A 213 -8.98 -22.99 -0.97
N ASP A 214 -7.99 -22.60 -1.76
CA ASP A 214 -6.87 -23.45 -2.21
C ASP A 214 -6.00 -22.67 -3.23
N GLY A 215 -4.68 -22.85 -3.15
CA GLY A 215 -3.73 -22.15 -4.00
C GLY A 215 -2.37 -21.88 -3.36
N ARG A 216 -2.12 -22.35 -2.13
CA ARG A 216 -0.78 -22.85 -1.80
C ARG A 216 -0.62 -24.18 -2.54
N GLU A 217 -0.48 -24.14 -3.87
CA GLU A 217 0.17 -25.24 -4.56
C GLU A 217 1.63 -25.26 -4.06
N ASP A 218 1.88 -26.18 -3.14
CA ASP A 218 3.14 -26.88 -2.90
C ASP A 218 4.43 -26.12 -3.25
N TYR A 219 4.76 -25.09 -2.47
CA TYR A 219 6.18 -24.77 -2.29
C TYR A 219 6.75 -25.71 -1.23
N ARG A 220 7.29 -26.85 -1.66
CA ARG A 220 8.25 -27.62 -0.85
C ARG A 220 9.59 -26.89 -0.91
N PRO A 221 10.19 -26.49 0.23
CA PRO A 221 11.60 -26.11 0.24
C PRO A 221 12.42 -27.31 -0.26
N PRO A 222 13.48 -27.10 -1.07
CA PRO A 222 14.43 -28.16 -1.35
C PRO A 222 15.00 -28.64 -0.01
N GLU A 223 14.96 -29.96 0.23
CA GLU A 223 15.65 -30.57 1.35
C GLU A 223 17.11 -30.13 1.30
N LEU A 224 17.58 -29.58 2.43
CA LEU A 224 19.01 -29.38 2.68
C LEU A 224 19.67 -30.75 2.65
N THR A 225 20.13 -31.20 1.49
CA THR A 225 21.15 -32.24 1.43
C THR A 225 22.39 -31.64 2.07
N ALA A 226 22.64 -32.10 3.29
CA ALA A 226 23.92 -31.96 3.97
C ALA A 226 25.02 -32.44 3.01
N TRP A 227 25.90 -31.51 2.63
CA TRP A 227 27.22 -31.86 2.13
C TRP A 227 28.17 -31.69 3.29
N SER A 228 28.63 -32.84 3.79
CA SER A 228 29.85 -33.05 4.55
C SER A 228 31.06 -32.41 3.87
#